data_AF-A0A537C883-F1
#
_entry.id   AF-A0A537C883-F1
#
_cell.length_a   1.000
_cell.length_b   1.000
_cell.length_c   1.000
_cell.angle_alpha   90.00
_cell.angle_beta   90.00
_cell.angle_gamma   90.00
#
_symmetry.space_group_name_H-M   'P 1'
#
loop_
_entity.id
_entity.type
_entity.pdbx_description
1 polymer ?
#
loop_
_entity_poly.entity_id
_entity_poly.type
_entity_poly.pdbx_seq_one_letter_code
_entity_poly.pdbx_strand_id
1 'polypeptide(L)'
;MKITNGKDFWAGVMFIAFGLAFMAVAQNYAMGNAVRMGPAYFPTVLGGILAVLGAVVLFRGFVSKISNPLAVFPFRFWLIVGGLILGVIAYYTQPQRDATIFAQIAHALLAGVAILLLFAAFGERSLWVVLFAVVLFGYLLKPLGLVMAVFVLTIVSAVPGFAWTRKDFQMLPAYVAVGVLLTYLTLVVSSWIQHPVLTVFGAVGLNLPPVLVLLLMEIGLGAVLAFFAGRYKWPQITAGHVTVLSFALAVFSVASFVHGLGLPMNVWPSLE
;
A
#
# COMPACT_ATOMS: atom_id res chain seq x y z
N MET A 1 -28.24 6.51 19.70
CA MET A 1 -26.85 7.00 19.87
C MET A 1 -26.64 8.17 18.92
N LYS A 2 -26.08 9.31 19.34
CA LYS A 2 -25.74 10.43 18.45
C LYS A 2 -24.36 10.17 17.84
N ILE A 3 -24.19 10.37 16.53
CA ILE A 3 -22.88 10.29 15.88
C ILE A 3 -22.09 11.54 16.30
N THR A 4 -20.99 11.36 17.02
CA THR A 4 -20.19 12.49 17.51
C THR A 4 -19.11 12.88 16.51
N ASN A 5 -18.44 11.90 15.87
CA ASN A 5 -17.42 12.16 14.87
C ASN A 5 -17.76 11.53 13.52
N GLY A 6 -18.24 12.33 12.56
CA GLY A 6 -18.64 11.85 11.24
C GLY A 6 -17.49 11.25 10.41
N LYS A 7 -16.26 11.75 10.58
CA LYS A 7 -15.08 11.26 9.86
C LYS A 7 -14.72 9.83 10.27
N ASP A 8 -14.66 9.58 11.58
CA ASP A 8 -14.36 8.25 12.13
C ASP A 8 -15.47 7.26 11.78
N PHE A 9 -16.73 7.71 11.81
CA PHE A 9 -17.87 6.90 11.38
C PHE A 9 -17.73 6.43 9.92
N TRP A 10 -17.55 7.35 8.97
CA TRP A 10 -17.41 6.99 7.55
C TRP A 10 -16.14 6.19 7.25
N ALA A 11 -15.02 6.52 7.89
CA ALA A 11 -13.78 5.75 7.76
C ALA A 11 -13.97 4.29 8.26
N GLY A 12 -14.64 4.12 9.39
CA GLY A 12 -14.97 2.80 9.93
C GLY A 12 -15.87 1.98 8.99
N VAL A 13 -16.95 2.59 8.46
CA VAL A 13 -17.83 1.94 7.48
C VAL A 13 -17.06 1.50 6.24
N MET A 14 -16.21 2.37 5.68
CA MET A 14 -15.42 2.06 4.49
C MET A 14 -14.43 0.92 4.74
N PHE A 15 -13.72 0.91 5.86
CA PHE A 15 -12.76 -0.16 6.19
C PHE A 15 -13.45 -1.51 6.36
N ILE A 16 -14.61 -1.55 7.00
CA ILE A 16 -15.41 -2.78 7.11
C ILE A 16 -15.86 -3.24 5.73
N ALA A 17 -16.41 -2.33 4.91
CA ALA A 17 -16.91 -2.67 3.58
C ALA A 17 -15.80 -3.23 2.67
N PHE A 18 -14.65 -2.55 2.58
CA PHE A 18 -13.52 -3.03 1.78
C PHE A 18 -12.89 -4.31 2.35
N GLY A 19 -12.76 -4.42 3.67
CA GLY A 19 -12.23 -5.62 4.32
C GLY A 19 -13.07 -6.85 4.01
N LEU A 20 -14.39 -6.74 4.13
CA LEU A 20 -15.33 -7.80 3.78
C LEU A 20 -15.35 -8.10 2.28
N ALA A 21 -15.26 -7.07 1.43
CA ALA A 21 -15.18 -7.25 -0.02
C ALA A 21 -13.92 -8.05 -0.43
N PHE A 22 -12.76 -7.74 0.14
CA PHE A 22 -11.54 -8.50 -0.11
C PHE A 22 -11.66 -9.96 0.35
N MET A 23 -12.27 -10.19 1.52
CA MET A 23 -12.53 -11.56 2.00
C MET A 23 -13.48 -12.31 1.06
N ALA A 24 -14.56 -11.66 0.59
CA ALA A 24 -15.51 -12.27 -0.33
C ALA A 24 -14.88 -12.61 -1.70
N VAL A 25 -14.06 -11.71 -2.25
CA VAL A 25 -13.33 -11.98 -3.51
C VAL A 25 -12.31 -13.10 -3.31
N ALA A 26 -11.62 -13.13 -2.17
CA ALA A 26 -10.62 -14.13 -1.84
C ALA A 26 -11.21 -15.56 -1.76
N GLN A 27 -12.49 -15.73 -1.46
CA GLN A 27 -13.13 -17.05 -1.42
C GLN A 27 -13.05 -17.81 -2.75
N ASN A 28 -12.81 -17.13 -3.87
CA ASN A 28 -12.63 -17.75 -5.18
C ASN A 28 -11.20 -18.26 -5.44
N TYR A 29 -10.27 -18.03 -4.52
CA TYR A 29 -8.87 -18.42 -4.66
C TYR A 29 -8.47 -19.49 -3.65
N ALA A 30 -7.48 -20.32 -3.99
CA ALA A 30 -6.96 -21.31 -3.07
C ALA A 30 -6.26 -20.65 -1.88
N MET A 31 -6.70 -20.97 -0.66
CA MET A 31 -6.14 -20.42 0.58
C MET A 31 -4.73 -20.95 0.86
N GLY A 32 -4.44 -22.20 0.46
CA GLY A 32 -3.19 -22.89 0.80
C GLY A 32 -3.05 -23.12 2.32
N ASN A 33 -1.83 -23.35 2.79
CA ASN A 33 -1.50 -23.55 4.21
C ASN A 33 -0.54 -22.43 4.68
N ALA A 34 -0.38 -22.24 5.99
CA ALA A 34 0.50 -21.20 6.54
C ALA A 34 1.98 -21.30 6.09
N VAL A 35 2.43 -22.49 5.69
CA VAL A 35 3.79 -22.76 5.18
C VAL A 35 3.89 -22.60 3.64
N ARG A 36 2.78 -22.77 2.93
CA ARG A 36 2.67 -22.57 1.47
C ARG A 36 1.40 -21.78 1.20
N MET A 37 1.51 -20.48 1.45
CA MET A 37 0.38 -19.56 1.39
C MET A 37 -0.16 -19.51 -0.04
N GLY A 38 -1.44 -19.85 -0.20
CA GLY A 38 -2.12 -19.71 -1.48
C GLY A 38 -2.53 -18.25 -1.73
N PRO A 39 -2.92 -17.88 -2.97
CA PRO A 39 -3.25 -16.50 -3.33
C PRO A 39 -4.35 -15.86 -2.47
N ALA A 40 -5.22 -16.67 -1.85
CA ALA A 40 -6.28 -16.19 -0.96
C ALA A 40 -5.83 -15.88 0.46
N TYR A 41 -4.70 -16.41 0.91
CA TYR A 41 -4.26 -16.30 2.31
C TYR A 41 -4.09 -14.84 2.72
N PHE A 42 -3.30 -14.10 1.94
CA PHE A 42 -2.96 -12.72 2.26
C PHE A 42 -4.17 -11.77 2.19
N PRO A 43 -4.99 -11.75 1.11
CA PRO A 43 -6.19 -10.92 1.05
C PRO A 43 -7.20 -11.20 2.17
N THR A 44 -7.36 -12.47 2.56
CA THR A 44 -8.32 -12.84 3.61
C THR A 44 -7.88 -12.37 5.00
N VAL A 45 -6.60 -12.57 5.35
CA VAL A 45 -6.05 -12.11 6.64
C VAL A 45 -6.04 -10.59 6.70
N LEU A 46 -5.59 -9.92 5.64
CA LEU A 46 -5.57 -8.46 5.57
C LEU A 46 -6.99 -7.88 5.62
N GLY A 47 -7.93 -8.47 4.89
CA GLY A 47 -9.35 -8.09 4.92
C GLY A 47 -9.97 -8.25 6.31
N GLY A 48 -9.65 -9.34 7.02
CA GLY A 48 -10.08 -9.55 8.40
C GLY A 48 -9.53 -8.51 9.37
N ILE A 49 -8.22 -8.23 9.33
CA ILE A 49 -7.60 -7.19 10.15
C ILE A 49 -8.23 -5.82 9.84
N LEU A 50 -8.42 -5.50 8.55
CA LEU A 50 -9.03 -4.24 8.12
C LEU A 50 -10.48 -4.11 8.61
N ALA A 51 -11.26 -5.19 8.58
CA ALA A 51 -12.63 -5.21 9.10
C ALA A 51 -12.67 -5.00 10.62
N VAL A 52 -11.77 -5.64 11.38
CA VAL A 52 -11.65 -5.46 12.83
C VAL A 52 -11.26 -4.03 13.18
N LEU A 53 -10.24 -3.48 12.53
CA LEU A 53 -9.83 -2.09 12.72
C LEU A 53 -10.95 -1.11 12.34
N GLY A 54 -11.66 -1.39 11.24
CA GLY A 54 -12.83 -0.63 10.82
C GLY A 54 -13.93 -0.63 11.87
N ALA A 55 -14.23 -1.77 12.49
CA ALA A 55 -15.19 -1.88 13.58
C ALA A 55 -14.79 -1.07 14.82
N VAL A 56 -13.51 -1.09 15.18
CA VAL A 56 -12.97 -0.28 16.29
C VAL A 56 -13.10 1.21 16.00
N VAL A 57 -12.75 1.65 14.78
CA VAL A 57 -12.85 3.06 14.37
C VAL A 57 -14.31 3.52 14.27
N LEU A 58 -15.19 2.66 13.76
CA LEU A 58 -16.64 2.90 13.72
C LEU A 58 -17.19 3.14 15.13
N PHE A 59 -16.84 2.27 16.08
CA PHE A 59 -17.25 2.41 17.48
C PHE A 59 -16.68 3.69 18.12
N ARG A 60 -15.42 4.01 17.85
CA ARG A 60 -14.79 5.27 18.28
C ARG A 60 -15.54 6.50 17.74
N GLY A 61 -16.12 6.42 16.54
CA GLY A 61 -16.94 7.49 15.96
C GLY A 61 -18.22 7.85 16.75
N PHE A 62 -18.69 6.96 17.62
CA PHE A 62 -19.82 7.21 18.54
C PHE A 62 -19.40 7.69 19.93
N VAL A 63 -18.16 7.41 20.35
CA VAL A 63 -17.66 7.69 21.71
C VAL A 63 -16.74 8.92 21.75
N SER A 64 -16.21 9.35 20.60
CA SER A 64 -15.29 10.49 20.52
C SER A 64 -15.92 11.79 21.01
N LYS A 65 -15.15 12.59 21.76
CA LYS A 65 -15.54 13.93 22.23
C LYS A 65 -15.33 15.02 21.15
N ILE A 66 -14.67 14.69 20.05
CA ILE A 66 -14.34 15.61 18.96
C ILE A 66 -15.48 15.59 17.93
N SER A 67 -16.12 16.73 17.73
CA SER A 67 -17.22 16.91 16.78
C SER A 67 -16.71 17.37 15.42
N ASN A 68 -16.76 16.50 14.41
CA ASN A 68 -16.58 16.88 13.00
C ASN A 68 -17.92 16.75 12.26
N PRO A 69 -18.23 17.67 11.32
CA PRO A 69 -19.44 17.57 10.51
C PRO A 69 -19.49 16.25 9.72
N LEU A 70 -20.69 15.71 9.52
CA LEU A 70 -20.94 14.44 8.83
C LEU A 70 -20.57 14.47 7.33
N ALA A 71 -20.56 15.65 6.72
CA ALA A 71 -20.17 15.84 5.32
C ALA A 71 -18.66 16.09 5.22
N VAL A 72 -17.87 15.01 5.28
CA VAL A 72 -16.40 15.09 5.19
C VAL A 72 -15.92 15.01 3.73
N PHE A 73 -16.74 14.48 2.82
CA PHE A 73 -16.40 14.30 1.41
C PHE A 73 -17.53 14.80 0.50
N PRO A 74 -17.21 15.41 -0.67
CA PRO A 74 -18.19 15.62 -1.73
C PRO A 74 -18.49 14.27 -2.39
N PHE A 75 -19.22 13.41 -1.69
CA PHE A 75 -19.50 12.05 -2.15
C PHE A 75 -20.42 12.09 -3.37
N ARG A 76 -19.85 11.91 -4.57
CA ARG A 76 -20.60 11.95 -5.83
C ARG A 76 -21.12 10.55 -6.15
N PHE A 77 -22.12 10.09 -5.40
CA PHE A 77 -22.71 8.75 -5.51
C PHE A 77 -23.01 8.33 -6.96
N TRP A 78 -23.52 9.26 -7.78
CA TRP A 78 -23.81 9.03 -9.19
C TRP A 78 -22.61 8.55 -10.02
N LEU A 79 -21.39 8.97 -9.68
CA LEU A 79 -20.18 8.53 -10.38
C LEU A 79 -19.78 7.09 -10.03
N ILE A 80 -20.07 6.63 -8.80
CA ILE A 80 -19.88 5.21 -8.42
C ILE A 80 -20.83 4.34 -9.22
N VAL A 81 -22.10 4.73 -9.29
CA VAL A 81 -23.11 4.00 -10.06
C VAL A 81 -22.71 3.93 -11.53
N GLY A 82 -22.30 5.06 -12.13
CA GLY A 82 -21.81 5.09 -13.51
C GLY A 82 -20.54 4.24 -13.74
N GLY A 83 -19.57 4.32 -12.84
CA GLY A 83 -18.35 3.51 -12.89
C GLY A 83 -18.62 2.01 -12.73
N LEU A 84 -19.54 1.63 -11.84
CA LEU A 84 -19.94 0.23 -11.64
C LEU A 84 -20.67 -0.32 -12.87
N ILE A 85 -21.61 0.44 -13.43
CA ILE A 85 -22.32 0.06 -14.66
C ILE A 85 -21.34 -0.13 -15.82
N LEU A 86 -20.44 0.83 -16.04
CA LEU A 86 -19.41 0.70 -17.07
C LEU A 86 -18.44 -0.44 -16.79
N GLY A 87 -18.10 -0.71 -15.53
CA GLY A 87 -17.26 -1.84 -15.14
C GLY A 87 -17.93 -3.18 -15.44
N VAL A 88 -19.23 -3.30 -15.19
CA VAL A 88 -20.03 -4.48 -15.55
C VAL A 88 -20.10 -4.64 -17.07
N ILE A 89 -20.33 -3.55 -17.82
CA ILE A 89 -20.29 -3.57 -19.29
C ILE A 89 -18.91 -4.01 -19.77
N ALA A 90 -17.83 -3.50 -19.17
CA ALA A 90 -16.47 -3.92 -19.49
C ALA A 90 -16.35 -5.43 -19.31
N TYR A 91 -16.70 -5.94 -18.14
CA TYR A 91 -16.59 -7.36 -17.81
C TYR A 91 -17.26 -8.26 -18.86
N TYR A 92 -18.47 -7.92 -19.32
CA TYR A 92 -19.19 -8.70 -20.34
C TYR A 92 -18.73 -8.46 -21.78
N THR A 93 -18.00 -7.38 -22.06
CA THR A 93 -17.54 -7.01 -23.40
C THR A 93 -16.06 -7.34 -23.64
N GLN A 94 -15.47 -8.22 -22.83
CA GLN A 94 -14.09 -8.65 -22.98
C GLN A 94 -13.87 -9.31 -24.36
N PRO A 95 -13.03 -8.71 -25.24
CA PRO A 95 -12.72 -9.31 -26.54
C PRO A 95 -11.96 -10.64 -26.34
N GLN A 96 -12.21 -11.64 -27.19
CA GLN A 96 -11.30 -12.78 -27.27
C GLN A 96 -9.88 -12.34 -27.63
N ARG A 97 -8.87 -13.12 -27.23
CA ARG A 97 -7.44 -12.78 -27.38
C ARG A 97 -6.99 -12.53 -28.83
N ASP A 98 -7.74 -13.04 -29.80
CA ASP A 98 -7.55 -12.89 -31.24
C ASP A 98 -8.31 -11.71 -31.86
N ALA A 99 -9.09 -10.98 -31.06
CA ALA A 99 -9.80 -9.79 -31.52
C ALA A 99 -8.82 -8.71 -32.00
N THR A 100 -9.30 -7.87 -32.92
CA THR A 100 -8.52 -6.79 -33.52
C THR A 100 -7.94 -5.86 -32.44
N ILE A 101 -6.76 -5.30 -32.71
CA ILE A 101 -6.08 -4.34 -31.82
C ILE A 101 -7.02 -3.21 -31.42
N PHE A 102 -7.86 -2.74 -32.34
CA PHE A 102 -8.87 -1.71 -32.08
C PHE A 102 -9.90 -2.12 -31.03
N ALA A 103 -10.40 -3.36 -31.07
CA ALA A 103 -11.35 -3.86 -30.07
C ALA A 103 -10.69 -3.99 -28.68
N GLN A 104 -9.43 -4.40 -28.63
CA GLN A 104 -8.67 -4.49 -27.38
C GLN A 104 -8.43 -3.11 -26.77
N ILE A 105 -8.03 -2.12 -27.58
CA ILE A 105 -7.84 -0.73 -27.13
C ILE A 105 -9.16 -0.12 -26.67
N ALA A 106 -10.25 -0.32 -27.42
CA ALA A 106 -11.57 0.20 -27.06
C ALA A 106 -12.05 -0.36 -25.71
N HIS A 107 -11.87 -1.66 -25.50
CA HIS A 107 -12.21 -2.30 -24.23
C HIS A 107 -11.31 -1.79 -23.09
N ALA A 108 -10.00 -1.62 -23.30
CA ALA A 108 -9.08 -1.07 -22.31
C ALA A 108 -9.44 0.37 -21.92
N LEU A 109 -9.85 1.20 -22.89
CA LEU A 109 -10.33 2.56 -22.64
C LEU A 109 -11.63 2.54 -21.85
N LEU A 110 -12.57 1.66 -22.17
CA LEU A 110 -13.84 1.54 -21.45
C LEU A 110 -13.62 1.09 -20.00
N ALA A 111 -12.78 0.10 -19.77
CA ALA A 111 -12.37 -0.32 -18.43
C ALA A 111 -11.63 0.80 -17.68
N GLY A 112 -10.74 1.52 -18.36
CA GLY A 112 -10.08 2.71 -17.83
C GLY A 112 -11.07 3.77 -17.37
N VAL A 113 -12.04 4.13 -18.21
CA VAL A 113 -13.09 5.11 -17.88
C VAL A 113 -13.94 4.65 -16.69
N ALA A 114 -14.31 3.36 -16.63
CA ALA A 114 -15.04 2.80 -15.50
C ALA A 114 -14.29 3.00 -14.17
N ILE A 115 -12.99 2.68 -14.17
CA ILE A 115 -12.10 2.86 -13.02
C ILE A 115 -11.99 4.34 -12.66
N LEU A 116 -11.68 5.22 -13.62
CA LEU A 116 -11.53 6.65 -13.39
C LEU A 116 -12.82 7.24 -12.76
N LEU A 117 -14.01 6.86 -13.23
CA LEU A 117 -15.28 7.33 -12.65
C LEU A 117 -15.49 6.87 -11.20
N LEU A 118 -15.11 5.62 -10.90
CA LEU A 118 -15.21 5.06 -9.55
C LEU A 118 -14.28 5.81 -8.58
N PHE A 119 -13.07 6.17 -9.02
CA PHE A 119 -12.14 7.00 -8.24
C PHE A 119 -12.55 8.48 -8.17
N ALA A 120 -13.14 9.03 -9.25
CA ALA A 120 -13.66 10.39 -9.30
C ALA A 120 -14.76 10.67 -8.26
N ALA A 121 -15.44 9.61 -7.81
CA ALA A 121 -16.47 9.72 -6.80
C ALA A 121 -15.96 10.06 -5.40
N PHE A 122 -14.71 9.69 -5.08
CA PHE A 122 -14.08 9.89 -3.76
C PHE A 122 -13.33 11.23 -3.64
N GLY A 123 -13.14 11.93 -4.75
CA GLY A 123 -12.96 13.38 -4.79
C GLY A 123 -11.81 13.98 -3.97
N GLU A 124 -10.60 13.98 -4.53
CA GLU A 124 -9.52 14.97 -4.28
C GLU A 124 -8.37 14.75 -5.29
N ARG A 125 -7.53 15.76 -5.56
CA ARG A 125 -6.39 15.66 -6.52
C ARG A 125 -5.39 14.56 -6.15
N SER A 126 -5.24 14.25 -4.85
CA SER A 126 -4.32 13.26 -4.31
C SER A 126 -4.66 11.81 -4.71
N LEU A 127 -5.95 11.46 -4.80
CA LEU A 127 -6.38 10.11 -5.18
C LEU A 127 -6.04 9.78 -6.64
N TRP A 128 -6.16 10.76 -7.53
CA TRP A 128 -5.78 10.62 -8.94
C TRP A 128 -4.28 10.40 -9.10
N VAL A 129 -3.48 11.09 -8.29
CA VAL A 129 -2.02 10.93 -8.26
C VAL A 129 -1.66 9.53 -7.81
N VAL A 130 -2.28 9.01 -6.74
CA VAL A 130 -2.04 7.66 -6.24
C VAL A 130 -2.46 6.62 -7.27
N LEU A 131 -3.62 6.79 -7.91
CA LEU A 131 -4.09 5.86 -8.94
C LEU A 131 -3.15 5.85 -10.15
N PHE A 132 -2.78 7.03 -10.64
CA PHE A 132 -1.84 7.19 -11.74
C PHE A 132 -0.49 6.56 -11.39
N ALA A 133 -0.01 6.77 -10.17
CA ALA A 133 1.20 6.16 -9.65
C ALA A 133 1.10 4.62 -9.68
N VAL A 134 0.05 4.03 -9.13
CA VAL A 134 -0.13 2.56 -9.12
C VAL A 134 -0.18 1.97 -10.53
N VAL A 135 -0.92 2.60 -11.45
CA VAL A 135 -1.02 2.16 -12.85
C VAL A 135 0.33 2.30 -13.56
N LEU A 136 1.00 3.44 -13.38
CA LEU A 136 2.32 3.71 -13.96
C LEU A 136 3.36 2.72 -13.44
N PHE A 137 3.33 2.39 -12.14
CA PHE A 137 4.19 1.38 -11.54
C PHE A 137 3.99 0.01 -12.16
N GLY A 138 2.74 -0.46 -12.27
CA GLY A 138 2.42 -1.75 -12.90
C GLY A 138 2.89 -1.82 -14.35
N TYR A 139 2.76 -0.72 -15.10
CA TYR A 139 3.23 -0.65 -16.48
C TYR A 139 4.76 -0.63 -16.60
N LEU A 140 5.46 0.10 -15.73
CA LEU A 140 6.92 0.21 -15.72
C LEU A 140 7.62 -1.06 -15.20
N LEU A 141 6.92 -1.87 -14.39
CA LEU A 141 7.48 -3.08 -13.78
C LEU A 141 7.99 -4.08 -14.83
N LYS A 142 7.25 -4.24 -15.93
CA LYS A 142 7.59 -5.19 -16.99
C LYS A 142 8.83 -4.79 -17.81
N PRO A 143 8.96 -3.54 -18.31
CA PRO A 143 10.13 -3.12 -19.08
C PRO A 143 11.35 -2.69 -18.23
N LEU A 144 11.15 -2.09 -17.05
CA LEU A 144 12.25 -1.48 -16.29
C LEU A 144 12.71 -2.30 -15.07
N GLY A 145 11.97 -3.33 -14.68
CA GLY A 145 12.23 -4.05 -13.42
C GLY A 145 11.88 -3.21 -12.18
N LEU A 146 11.97 -3.84 -11.01
CA LEU A 146 11.45 -3.30 -9.75
C LEU A 146 12.16 -2.02 -9.30
N VAL A 147 13.49 -1.97 -9.34
CA VAL A 147 14.27 -0.82 -8.82
C VAL A 147 13.90 0.45 -9.58
N MET A 148 13.93 0.38 -10.91
CA MET A 148 13.71 1.52 -11.79
C MET A 148 12.24 1.94 -11.79
N ALA A 149 11.30 0.99 -11.72
CA ALA A 149 9.88 1.29 -11.60
C ALA A 149 9.57 2.05 -10.28
N VAL A 150 10.11 1.60 -9.14
CA VAL A 150 9.94 2.29 -7.85
C VAL A 150 10.61 3.67 -7.88
N PHE A 151 11.78 3.81 -8.48
CA PHE A 151 12.47 5.09 -8.61
C PHE A 151 11.66 6.12 -9.41
N VAL A 152 11.17 5.75 -10.59
CA VAL A 152 10.34 6.61 -11.44
C VAL A 152 9.03 6.96 -10.73
N LEU A 153 8.39 5.96 -10.10
CA LEU A 153 7.16 6.14 -9.34
C LEU A 153 7.33 7.15 -8.20
N THR A 154 8.44 7.04 -7.48
CA THR A 154 8.79 7.91 -6.35
C THR A 154 8.87 9.37 -6.79
N ILE A 155 9.56 9.63 -7.90
CA ILE A 155 9.68 10.97 -8.45
C ILE A 155 8.31 11.50 -8.88
N VAL A 156 7.55 10.70 -9.64
CA VAL A 156 6.21 11.07 -10.13
C VAL A 156 5.24 11.35 -8.98
N SER A 157 5.29 10.55 -7.91
CA SER A 157 4.47 10.74 -6.71
C SER A 157 4.87 11.99 -5.91
N ALA A 158 6.12 12.46 -6.03
CA ALA A 158 6.60 13.64 -5.32
C ALA A 158 6.20 14.97 -5.99
N VAL A 159 5.88 14.96 -7.30
CA VAL A 159 5.57 16.17 -8.09
C VAL A 159 4.39 16.99 -7.53
N PRO A 160 3.27 16.38 -7.07
CA PRO A 160 2.10 17.17 -6.67
C PRO A 160 2.20 17.79 -5.26
N GLY A 161 3.22 17.41 -4.48
CA GLY A 161 3.28 17.72 -3.05
C GLY A 161 4.08 18.98 -2.70
N PHE A 162 5.15 19.32 -3.40
CA PHE A 162 6.13 20.30 -2.87
C PHE A 162 6.97 21.02 -3.94
N ALA A 163 7.25 22.31 -3.73
CA ALA A 163 8.24 23.07 -4.48
C ALA A 163 9.66 22.67 -4.03
N TRP A 164 10.50 22.24 -4.97
CA TRP A 164 11.87 21.80 -4.70
C TRP A 164 12.81 22.99 -4.47
N THR A 165 13.51 23.02 -3.34
CA THR A 165 14.51 24.06 -3.05
C THR A 165 15.91 23.57 -3.42
N ARG A 166 16.79 24.44 -3.92
CA ARG A 166 18.17 24.08 -4.32
C ARG A 166 19.00 23.39 -3.21
N LYS A 167 18.66 23.65 -1.94
CA LYS A 167 19.28 23.03 -0.75
C LYS A 167 18.81 21.59 -0.51
N ASP A 168 17.58 21.26 -0.91
CA ASP A 168 17.02 19.91 -0.81
C ASP A 168 17.76 18.92 -1.71
N PHE A 169 18.23 19.40 -2.88
CA PHE A 169 18.98 18.60 -3.84
C PHE A 169 20.41 18.29 -3.39
N GLN A 170 21.02 19.14 -2.58
CA GLN A 170 22.38 18.94 -2.06
C GLN A 170 22.42 17.99 -0.87
N MET A 171 21.36 17.94 -0.05
CA MET A 171 21.27 17.02 1.10
C MET A 171 20.76 15.62 0.73
N LEU A 172 20.36 15.43 -0.53
CA LEU A 172 19.83 14.18 -1.08
C LEU A 172 20.73 12.96 -0.77
N PRO A 173 22.06 13.01 -0.95
CA PRO A 173 22.95 11.89 -0.64
C PRO A 173 22.99 11.54 0.85
N ALA A 174 22.95 12.54 1.73
CA ALA A 174 23.05 12.35 3.18
C ALA A 174 21.78 11.67 3.71
N TYR A 175 20.61 12.09 3.27
CA TYR A 175 19.36 11.46 3.64
C TYR A 175 19.26 10.02 3.08
N VAL A 176 19.81 9.75 1.89
CA VAL A 176 19.80 8.41 1.28
C VAL A 176 20.67 7.50 2.13
N ALA A 177 21.86 7.97 2.49
CA ALA A 177 22.77 7.26 3.37
C ALA A 177 22.12 6.98 4.74
N VAL A 178 21.37 7.92 5.32
CA VAL A 178 20.64 7.70 6.57
C VAL A 178 19.55 6.66 6.41
N GLY A 179 18.73 6.74 5.35
CA GLY A 179 17.67 5.75 5.12
C GLY A 179 18.21 4.35 4.84
N VAL A 180 19.32 4.24 4.09
CA VAL A 180 20.05 2.99 3.83
C VAL A 180 20.71 2.47 5.11
N LEU A 181 21.24 3.35 5.96
CA LEU A 181 21.82 2.98 7.26
C LEU A 181 20.73 2.47 8.22
N LEU A 182 19.59 3.15 8.31
CA LEU A 182 18.46 2.74 9.15
C LEU A 182 17.92 1.38 8.71
N THR A 183 17.84 1.19 7.40
CA THR A 183 17.51 -0.07 6.73
C THR A 183 18.51 -1.19 7.06
N TYR A 184 19.80 -0.91 6.93
CA TYR A 184 20.83 -1.89 7.26
C TYR A 184 20.77 -2.25 8.74
N LEU A 185 20.58 -1.25 9.60
CA LEU A 185 20.40 -1.45 11.03
C LEU A 185 19.15 -2.29 11.32
N THR A 186 18.00 -2.07 10.65
CA THR A 186 16.79 -2.87 10.89
C THR A 186 17.00 -4.33 10.47
N LEU A 187 17.68 -4.59 9.34
CA LEU A 187 17.98 -5.96 8.90
C LEU A 187 18.99 -6.66 9.80
N VAL A 188 20.06 -5.96 10.18
CA VAL A 188 21.08 -6.49 11.07
C VAL A 188 20.45 -6.78 12.44
N VAL A 189 19.85 -5.76 13.07
CA VAL A 189 19.23 -5.89 14.40
C VAL A 189 18.10 -6.92 14.41
N SER A 190 17.26 -6.98 13.37
CA SER A 190 16.19 -7.97 13.30
C SER A 190 16.74 -9.40 13.23
N SER A 191 17.83 -9.65 12.52
CA SER A 191 18.48 -10.97 12.46
C SER A 191 18.95 -11.42 13.86
N TRP A 192 19.55 -10.52 14.63
CA TRP A 192 19.97 -10.81 16.02
C TRP A 192 18.80 -11.06 16.97
N ILE A 193 17.66 -10.41 16.74
CA ILE A 193 16.45 -10.56 17.58
C ILE A 193 15.61 -11.80 17.18
N GLN A 194 15.62 -12.19 15.90
CA GLN A 194 14.83 -13.31 15.40
C GLN A 194 15.22 -14.64 16.03
N HIS A 195 16.52 -14.91 16.17
CA HIS A 195 17.03 -16.15 16.75
C HIS A 195 16.53 -16.39 18.19
N PRO A 196 16.71 -15.47 19.16
CA PRO A 196 16.21 -15.66 20.53
C PRO A 196 14.68 -15.69 20.59
N VAL A 197 13.97 -14.97 19.70
CA VAL A 197 12.51 -15.04 19.65
C VAL A 197 12.05 -16.43 19.21
N LEU A 198 12.61 -16.95 18.12
CA LEU A 198 12.28 -18.29 17.63
C LEU A 198 12.56 -19.37 18.67
N THR A 199 13.66 -19.25 19.44
CA THR A 199 13.98 -20.23 20.50
C THR A 199 13.02 -20.12 21.68
N VAL A 200 12.64 -18.92 22.12
CA VAL A 200 11.69 -18.72 23.22
C VAL A 200 10.30 -19.20 22.83
N PHE A 201 9.80 -18.83 21.66
CA PHE A 201 8.48 -19.27 21.18
C PHE A 201 8.47 -20.79 20.92
N GLY A 202 9.56 -21.35 20.38
CA GLY A 202 9.75 -22.78 20.25
C GLY A 202 9.74 -23.53 21.60
N ALA A 203 10.34 -22.96 22.64
CA ALA A 203 10.33 -23.52 23.99
C ALA A 203 8.93 -23.54 24.64
N VAL A 204 8.03 -22.65 24.21
CA VAL A 204 6.62 -22.61 24.65
C VAL A 204 5.71 -23.48 23.75
N GLY A 205 6.29 -24.26 22.82
CA GLY A 205 5.56 -25.11 21.88
C GLY A 205 4.93 -24.37 20.70
N LEU A 206 5.27 -23.09 20.52
CA LEU A 206 4.72 -22.21 19.49
C LEU A 206 5.73 -22.11 18.32
N ASN A 207 5.65 -23.07 17.39
CA ASN A 207 6.50 -23.08 16.19
C ASN A 207 5.99 -22.10 15.14
N LEU A 208 6.37 -20.83 15.27
CA LEU A 208 6.08 -19.80 14.28
C LEU A 208 7.02 -19.94 13.07
N PRO A 209 6.51 -19.85 11.83
CA PRO A 209 7.37 -19.83 10.66
C PRO A 209 8.28 -18.58 10.68
N PRO A 210 9.57 -18.69 10.29
CA PRO A 210 10.54 -17.59 10.40
C PRO A 210 10.09 -16.29 9.74
N VAL A 211 9.38 -16.40 8.61
CA VAL A 211 8.83 -15.25 7.86
C VAL A 211 7.80 -14.46 8.67
N LEU A 212 6.96 -15.16 9.45
CA LEU A 212 5.94 -14.51 10.28
C LEU A 212 6.58 -13.78 11.46
N VAL A 213 7.64 -14.35 12.04
CA VAL A 213 8.42 -13.70 13.10
C VAL A 213 9.12 -12.44 12.57
N LEU A 214 9.67 -12.51 11.36
CA LEU A 214 10.28 -11.36 10.69
C LEU A 214 9.27 -10.23 10.48
N LEU A 215 8.09 -10.55 9.93
CA LEU A 215 7.01 -9.58 9.74
C LEU A 215 6.56 -8.93 11.05
N LEU A 216 6.33 -9.73 12.10
CA LEU A 216 5.91 -9.23 13.40
C LEU A 216 6.98 -8.33 14.04
N MET A 217 8.26 -8.70 13.90
CA MET A 217 9.38 -7.90 14.42
C MET A 217 9.55 -6.60 13.66
N GLU A 218 9.44 -6.60 12.33
CA GLU A 218 9.53 -5.38 11.53
C GLU A 218 8.35 -4.44 11.78
N ILE A 219 7.12 -4.97 11.87
CA ILE A 219 5.93 -4.18 12.21
C ILE A 219 6.07 -3.61 13.63
N GLY A 220 6.52 -4.42 14.59
CA GLY A 220 6.75 -3.99 15.97
C GLY A 220 7.82 -2.91 16.07
N LEU A 221 8.97 -3.09 15.42
CA LEU A 221 10.06 -2.13 15.40
C LEU A 221 9.63 -0.84 14.69
N GLY A 222 8.94 -0.95 13.55
CA GLY A 222 8.36 0.16 12.82
C GLY A 222 7.36 0.95 13.65
N ALA A 223 6.50 0.27 14.42
CA ALA A 223 5.54 0.92 15.32
C ALA A 223 6.24 1.64 16.49
N VAL A 224 7.28 1.04 17.07
CA VAL A 224 8.10 1.67 18.12
C VAL A 224 8.80 2.91 17.57
N LEU A 225 9.43 2.79 16.41
CA LEU A 225 10.08 3.93 15.73
C LEU A 225 9.07 5.03 15.41
N ALA A 226 7.87 4.69 14.92
CA ALA A 226 6.79 5.64 14.66
C ALA A 226 6.28 6.32 15.94
N PHE A 227 6.21 5.59 17.05
CA PHE A 227 5.84 6.14 18.36
C PHE A 227 6.85 7.17 18.86
N PHE A 228 8.15 6.84 18.79
CA PHE A 228 9.22 7.77 19.17
C PHE A 228 9.33 8.94 18.19
N ALA A 229 9.16 8.68 16.90
CA ALA A 229 9.08 9.71 15.88
C ALA A 229 7.93 10.67 16.16
N GLY A 230 6.73 10.17 16.49
CA GLY A 230 5.57 11.01 16.80
C GLY A 230 5.74 11.94 18.01
N ARG A 231 6.72 11.66 18.89
CA ARG A 231 7.08 12.53 20.01
C ARG A 231 8.06 13.64 19.64
N TYR A 232 8.71 13.52 18.48
CA TYR A 232 9.65 14.50 17.98
C TYR A 232 8.91 15.59 17.20
N LYS A 233 9.13 16.87 17.54
CA LYS A 233 8.63 17.98 16.73
C LYS A 233 9.46 18.05 15.46
N TRP A 234 9.02 17.33 14.44
CA TRP A 234 9.68 17.34 13.14
C TRP A 234 9.64 18.73 12.53
N PRO A 235 10.79 19.27 12.08
CA PRO A 235 10.80 20.38 11.12
C PRO A 235 9.93 20.01 9.91
N GLN A 236 9.29 21.00 9.29
CA GLN A 236 8.39 20.76 8.15
C GLN A 236 9.12 19.93 7.07
N ILE A 237 8.59 18.75 6.77
CA ILE A 237 9.19 17.80 5.83
C ILE A 237 9.10 18.40 4.42
N THR A 238 10.22 18.91 3.89
CA THR A 238 10.34 19.42 2.52
C THR A 238 10.33 18.30 1.48
N ALA A 239 10.04 18.64 0.21
CA ALA A 239 10.08 17.75 -0.96
C ALA A 239 11.32 16.82 -1.00
N GLY A 240 12.47 17.38 -0.65
CA GLY A 240 13.75 16.68 -0.61
C GLY A 240 13.73 15.49 0.34
N HIS A 241 13.27 15.70 1.57
CA HIS A 241 13.21 14.65 2.58
C HIS A 241 12.37 13.46 2.13
N VAL A 242 11.21 13.73 1.51
CA VAL A 242 10.29 12.68 1.04
C VAL A 242 10.91 11.89 -0.11
N THR A 243 11.50 12.58 -1.08
CA THR A 243 12.08 11.92 -2.26
C THR A 243 13.26 11.04 -1.87
N VAL A 244 14.03 11.49 -0.89
CA VAL A 244 15.15 10.71 -0.37
C VAL A 244 14.70 9.51 0.44
N LEU A 245 13.77 9.70 1.37
CA LEU A 245 13.27 8.61 2.19
C LEU A 245 12.71 7.51 1.29
N SER A 246 12.04 7.90 0.22
CA SER A 246 11.47 6.99 -0.78
C SER A 246 12.56 6.28 -1.59
N PHE A 247 13.66 6.96 -1.97
CA PHE A 247 14.81 6.31 -2.61
C PHE A 247 15.48 5.28 -1.68
N ALA A 248 15.67 5.63 -0.41
CA ALA A 248 16.24 4.72 0.57
C ALA A 248 15.32 3.50 0.82
N LEU A 249 14.01 3.73 0.92
CA LEU A 249 13.00 2.65 0.99
C LEU A 249 13.01 1.75 -0.25
N ALA A 250 13.23 2.33 -1.44
CA ALA A 250 13.33 1.55 -2.68
C ALA A 250 14.55 0.63 -2.66
N VAL A 251 15.72 1.16 -2.31
CA VAL A 251 16.96 0.38 -2.15
C VAL A 251 16.80 -0.68 -1.06
N PHE A 252 16.14 -0.32 0.05
CA PHE A 252 15.84 -1.25 1.14
C PHE A 252 14.99 -2.42 0.69
N SER A 253 13.85 -2.14 0.05
CA SER A 253 12.94 -3.15 -0.46
C SER A 253 13.66 -4.10 -1.41
N VAL A 254 14.50 -3.56 -2.30
CA VAL A 254 15.30 -4.38 -3.22
C VAL A 254 16.30 -5.26 -2.46
N ALA A 255 17.03 -4.70 -1.49
CA ALA A 255 17.98 -5.46 -0.69
C ALA A 255 17.30 -6.56 0.13
N SER A 256 16.18 -6.26 0.78
CA SER A 256 15.47 -7.21 1.64
C SER A 256 14.81 -8.33 0.84
N PHE A 257 14.15 -8.03 -0.29
CA PHE A 257 13.45 -9.04 -1.06
C PHE A 257 14.38 -9.86 -1.96
N VAL A 258 15.41 -9.26 -2.55
CA VAL A 258 16.33 -9.96 -3.46
C VAL A 258 17.43 -10.67 -2.70
N HIS A 259 18.15 -9.96 -1.83
CA HIS A 259 19.29 -10.52 -1.12
C HIS A 259 18.89 -11.16 0.22
N GLY A 260 17.88 -10.62 0.90
CA GLY A 260 17.39 -11.18 2.16
C GLY A 260 16.49 -12.40 1.99
N LEU A 261 15.54 -12.36 1.04
CA LEU A 261 14.52 -13.40 0.84
C LEU A 261 14.77 -14.31 -0.37
N GLY A 262 15.76 -14.01 -1.23
CA GLY A 262 16.13 -14.84 -2.36
C GLY A 262 15.01 -15.01 -3.41
N LEU A 263 14.08 -14.06 -3.50
CA LEU A 263 12.93 -14.16 -4.40
C LEU A 263 13.36 -13.92 -5.86
N PRO A 264 12.91 -14.76 -6.82
CA PRO A 264 13.18 -14.57 -8.23
C PRO A 264 12.31 -13.42 -8.76
N MET A 265 12.75 -12.18 -8.55
CA MET A 265 12.09 -10.98 -9.04
C MET A 265 12.95 -10.30 -10.11
N ASN A 266 12.31 -9.67 -11.09
CA ASN A 266 13.00 -8.92 -12.14
C ASN A 266 13.48 -7.57 -11.55
N VAL A 267 14.67 -7.58 -10.95
CA VAL A 267 15.22 -6.46 -10.18
C VAL A 267 15.69 -5.33 -11.09
N TRP A 268 16.21 -5.72 -12.24
CA TRP A 268 16.85 -4.88 -13.24
C TRP A 268 16.19 -5.12 -14.60
N PRO A 269 16.19 -4.15 -15.53
CA PRO A 269 15.72 -4.41 -16.89
C PRO A 269 16.44 -5.64 -17.44
N SER A 270 15.68 -6.66 -17.81
CA SER A 270 16.21 -7.80 -18.56
C SER A 270 16.58 -7.27 -19.94
N LEU A 271 17.87 -7.06 -20.16
CA LEU A 271 18.44 -6.76 -21.47
C LEU A 271 18.37 -8.05 -22.32
N GLU A 272 17.16 -8.37 -22.79
CA GLU A 272 16.93 -9.34 -23.86
C GLU A 272 16.59 -8.60 -25.16
#